data_AF-A0A7C5YW46-F1
#
_entry.id   AF-A0A7C5YW46-F1
#
_cell.length_a   1.000
_cell.length_b   1.000
_cell.length_c   1.000
_cell.angle_alpha   90.00
_cell.angle_beta   90.00
_cell.angle_gamma   90.00
#
_symmetry.space_group_name_H-M   'P 1'
#
loop_
_entity.id
_entity.type
_entity.pdbx_description
1 polymer ?
#
loop_
_entity_poly.entity_id
_entity_poly.type
_entity_poly.pdbx_seq_one_letter_code
_entity_poly.pdbx_strand_id
1 'polypeptide(L)'
;MGRRKDSPENIRDTILESARNLFSRFGFKKTAVDEIAREAEVAKGTIYNYFESKDEIVREVFRKEQENLLEHLRAKVQMESSPVEKLKRMFNEKVEAITNSPLLKQVFLEPRSELIVGLDKELE
;
A
#
# COMPACT_ATOMS: atom_id res chain seq x y z
N MET A 1 -10.84 7.17 33.35
CA MET A 1 -10.92 6.29 32.16
C MET A 1 -9.62 6.46 31.37
N GLY A 2 -8.64 5.58 31.59
CA GLY A 2 -7.27 5.72 31.08
C GLY A 2 -7.07 5.06 29.71
N ARG A 3 -6.24 5.71 28.87
CA ARG A 3 -5.89 5.41 27.48
C ARG A 3 -5.54 3.93 27.26
N ARG A 4 -6.31 3.25 26.40
CA ARG A 4 -5.95 1.97 25.77
C ARG A 4 -5.61 2.15 24.27
N LYS A 5 -5.00 3.28 23.89
CA LYS A 5 -4.82 3.63 22.45
C LYS A 5 -3.40 3.55 21.90
N ASP A 6 -2.39 3.32 22.74
CA ASP A 6 -0.98 3.45 22.32
C ASP A 6 -0.24 2.10 22.40
N SER A 7 -0.79 1.04 21.79
CA SER A 7 0.06 -0.14 21.52
C SER A 7 1.02 0.21 20.37
N PRO A 8 2.28 -0.29 20.39
CA PRO A 8 3.25 -0.02 19.32
C PRO A 8 2.73 -0.35 17.91
N GLU A 9 1.93 -1.42 17.79
CA GLU A 9 1.28 -1.82 16.54
C GLU A 9 0.29 -0.75 16.04
N ASN A 10 -0.46 -0.11 16.94
CA ASN A 10 -1.42 0.93 16.59
C ASN A 10 -0.71 2.18 16.02
N ILE A 11 0.46 2.53 16.56
CA ILE A 11 1.25 3.66 16.07
C ILE A 11 1.83 3.36 14.68
N ARG A 12 2.38 2.15 14.47
CA ARG A 12 2.90 1.74 13.16
C ARG A 12 1.81 1.83 12.09
N ASP A 13 0.63 1.32 12.38
CA ASP A 13 -0.50 1.35 11.44
C ASP A 13 -1.02 2.77 11.20
N THR A 14 -1.08 3.61 12.25
CA THR A 14 -1.42 5.03 12.11
C THR A 14 -0.46 5.75 11.15
N ILE A 15 0.85 5.50 11.29
CA ILE A 15 1.86 6.08 10.38
C ILE A 15 1.63 5.64 8.93
N LEU A 16 1.36 4.35 8.71
CA LEU A 16 1.12 3.83 7.37
C LEU A 16 -0.15 4.41 6.75
N GLU A 17 -1.22 4.57 7.52
CA GLU A 17 -2.47 5.16 7.01
C GLU A 17 -2.30 6.64 6.68
N SER A 18 -1.63 7.41 7.55
CA SER A 18 -1.29 8.80 7.26
C SER A 18 -0.42 8.94 6.02
N ALA A 19 0.59 8.07 5.87
CA ALA A 19 1.44 8.05 4.68
C ALA A 19 0.65 7.71 3.41
N ARG A 20 -0.20 6.68 3.47
CA ARG A 20 -1.11 6.27 2.39
C ARG A 20 -1.99 7.43 1.92
N ASN A 21 -2.60 8.17 2.85
CA ASN A 21 -3.45 9.32 2.54
C ASN A 21 -2.68 10.44 1.84
N LEU A 22 -1.48 10.78 2.34
CA LEU A 22 -0.64 11.80 1.74
C LEU A 22 -0.11 11.37 0.36
N PHE A 23 0.34 10.12 0.21
CA PHE A 23 0.80 9.58 -1.06
C PHE A 23 -0.31 9.54 -2.10
N SER A 24 -1.55 9.24 -1.71
CA SER A 24 -2.71 9.25 -2.61
C SER A 24 -3.02 10.64 -3.15
N ARG A 25 -2.80 11.68 -2.33
CA ARG A 25 -3.15 13.08 -2.67
C ARG A 25 -2.03 13.81 -3.40
N PHE A 26 -0.79 13.63 -2.97
CA PHE A 26 0.35 14.45 -3.38
C PHE A 26 1.45 13.66 -4.10
N GLY A 27 1.43 12.35 -3.95
CA GLY A 27 2.42 11.44 -4.45
C GLY A 27 3.64 11.28 -3.55
N PHE A 28 4.16 10.05 -3.46
CA PHE A 28 5.17 9.71 -2.47
C PHE A 28 6.47 10.51 -2.63
N LYS A 29 6.86 10.89 -3.85
CA LYS A 29 8.06 11.74 -4.07
C LYS A 29 7.92 13.12 -3.43
N LYS A 30 6.72 13.71 -3.44
CA LYS A 30 6.46 15.06 -2.94
C LYS A 30 6.16 15.13 -1.44
N THR A 31 5.81 14.00 -0.83
CA THR A 31 5.51 13.94 0.61
C THR A 31 6.78 13.79 1.45
N ALA A 32 7.03 14.68 2.41
CA ALA A 32 8.13 14.58 3.36
C ALA A 32 7.76 13.75 4.59
N VAL A 33 8.75 13.13 5.25
CA VAL A 33 8.55 12.39 6.51
C VAL A 33 7.95 13.29 7.61
N ASP A 34 8.26 14.58 7.59
CA ASP A 34 7.71 15.55 8.55
C ASP A 34 6.21 15.80 8.36
N GLU A 35 5.73 15.68 7.11
CA GLU A 35 4.29 15.78 6.81
C GLU A 35 3.55 14.53 7.28
N ILE A 36 4.17 13.34 7.10
CA ILE A 36 3.63 12.07 7.61
C ILE A 36 3.54 12.10 9.14
N ALA A 37 4.60 12.54 9.82
CA ALA A 37 4.62 12.66 11.27
C ALA A 37 3.51 13.59 11.79
N ARG A 38 3.31 14.73 11.11
CA ARG A 38 2.25 15.69 11.45
C ARG A 38 0.85 15.11 11.24
N GLU A 39 0.61 14.44 10.12
CA GLU A 39 -0.67 13.79 9.82
C GLU A 39 -0.98 12.63 10.78
N ALA A 40 0.05 11.91 11.23
CA ALA A 40 -0.08 10.81 12.20
C ALA A 40 -0.12 11.28 13.67
N GLU A 41 -0.02 12.59 13.91
CA GLU A 41 0.05 13.18 15.26
C GLU A 41 1.19 12.62 16.13
N VAL A 42 2.34 12.31 15.51
CA VAL A 42 3.54 11.80 16.19
C VAL A 42 4.76 12.69 15.94
N ALA A 43 5.78 12.56 16.80
CA ALA A 43 7.06 13.20 16.55
C ALA A 43 7.79 12.54 15.36
N LYS A 44 8.58 13.32 14.61
CA LYS A 44 9.43 12.79 13.53
C LYS A 44 10.33 11.65 14.00
N GLY A 45 10.92 11.79 15.20
CA GLY A 45 11.74 10.73 15.80
C GLY A 45 10.96 9.44 16.04
N THR A 46 9.66 9.52 16.33
CA THR A 46 8.80 8.34 16.45
C THR A 46 8.71 7.58 15.13
N ILE A 47 8.61 8.26 13.98
CA ILE A 47 8.62 7.59 12.67
C ILE A 47 9.87 6.71 12.52
N TYR A 48 11.04 7.25 12.85
CA TYR A 48 12.31 6.55 12.71
C TYR A 48 12.53 5.42 13.74
N ASN A 49 11.69 5.33 14.77
CA ASN A 49 11.66 4.16 15.65
C ASN A 49 10.95 2.96 15.01
N TYR A 50 10.10 3.18 14.00
CA TYR A 50 9.32 2.14 13.32
C TYR A 50 9.77 1.87 11.88
N PHE A 51 10.40 2.84 11.22
CA PHE A 51 10.84 2.75 9.84
C PHE A 51 12.24 3.35 9.69
N GLU A 52 13.15 2.60 9.08
CA GLU A 52 14.52 3.00 8.79
C GLU A 52 14.59 4.15 7.78
N SER A 53 13.60 4.23 6.88
CA SER A 53 13.59 5.23 5.80
C SER A 53 12.19 5.52 5.26
N LYS A 54 12.07 6.65 4.54
CA LYS A 54 10.87 6.95 3.76
C LYS A 54 10.59 5.87 2.70
N ASP A 55 11.62 5.29 2.10
CA ASP A 55 11.48 4.24 1.09
C ASP A 55 10.88 2.96 1.70
N GLU A 56 11.18 2.66 2.96
CA GLU A 56 10.52 1.58 3.68
C GLU A 56 9.02 1.85 3.88
N ILE A 57 8.64 3.04 4.32
CA ILE A 57 7.23 3.44 4.45
C ILE A 57 6.51 3.28 3.12
N VAL A 58 7.14 3.73 2.03
CA VAL A 58 6.62 3.59 0.67
C VAL A 58 6.39 2.12 0.30
N ARG A 59 7.38 1.24 0.52
CA ARG A 59 7.25 -0.20 0.25
C ARG A 59 6.12 -0.83 1.06
N GLU A 60 6.01 -0.51 2.35
CA GLU A 60 5.00 -1.09 3.24
C GLU A 60 3.58 -0.63 2.88
N VAL A 61 3.39 0.66 2.56
CA VAL A 61 2.10 1.17 2.06
C VAL A 61 1.70 0.46 0.77
N PHE A 62 2.63 0.33 -0.19
CA PHE A 62 2.32 -0.34 -1.45
C PHE A 62 2.09 -1.84 -1.30
N ARG A 63 2.79 -2.52 -0.38
CA ARG A 63 2.53 -3.93 -0.06
C ARG A 63 1.11 -4.13 0.44
N LYS A 64 0.66 -3.32 1.42
CA LYS A 64 -0.72 -3.38 1.93
C LYS A 64 -1.76 -3.12 0.84
N GLU A 65 -1.51 -2.17 -0.06
CA GLU A 65 -2.40 -1.91 -1.20
C GLU A 65 -2.47 -3.11 -2.17
N GLN A 66 -1.35 -3.78 -2.41
CA GLN A 66 -1.31 -4.99 -3.25
C GLN A 66 -2.03 -6.16 -2.57
N GLU A 67 -1.83 -6.39 -1.27
CA GLU A 67 -2.52 -7.42 -0.48
C GLU A 67 -4.04 -7.20 -0.53
N ASN A 68 -4.50 -5.97 -0.24
CA ASN A 68 -5.90 -5.60 -0.33
C ASN A 68 -6.47 -5.88 -1.73
N LEU A 69 -5.74 -5.51 -2.79
CA LEU A 69 -6.14 -5.78 -4.17
C LEU A 69 -6.25 -7.29 -4.42
N LEU A 70 -5.26 -8.09 -4.02
CA LEU A 70 -5.26 -9.54 -4.22
C LEU A 70 -6.42 -10.22 -3.49
N GLU A 71 -6.76 -9.77 -2.28
CA GLU A 71 -7.92 -10.27 -1.54
C GLU A 71 -9.24 -9.99 -2.29
N HIS A 72 -9.42 -8.75 -2.77
CA HIS A 72 -10.60 -8.37 -3.55
C HIS A 72 -10.68 -9.16 -4.87
N LEU A 73 -9.55 -9.37 -5.55
CA LEU A 73 -9.48 -10.18 -6.76
C LEU A 73 -9.84 -11.63 -6.50
N ARG A 74 -9.27 -12.25 -5.46
CA ARG A 74 -9.53 -13.65 -5.10
C ARG A 74 -11.03 -13.88 -4.84
N ALA A 75 -11.67 -12.99 -4.09
CA ALA A 75 -13.11 -13.08 -3.80
C ALA A 75 -13.96 -13.08 -5.08
N LYS A 76 -13.64 -12.21 -6.04
CA LYS A 76 -14.41 -12.08 -7.30
C LYS A 76 -14.13 -13.19 -8.30
N VAL A 77 -12.88 -13.68 -8.37
CA VAL A 77 -12.48 -14.73 -9.33
C VAL A 77 -13.00 -16.11 -8.91
N GLN A 78 -13.15 -16.36 -7.62
CA GLN A 78 -13.75 -17.61 -7.11
C GLN A 78 -15.22 -17.80 -7.54
N MET A 79 -15.91 -16.72 -7.92
CA MET A 79 -17.31 -16.77 -8.36
C MET A 79 -17.46 -17.27 -9.81
N GLU A 80 -16.38 -17.31 -10.59
CA GLU A 80 -16.41 -17.72 -11.99
C GLU A 80 -16.11 -19.23 -12.13
N SER A 81 -16.86 -19.92 -12.98
CA SER A 81 -16.76 -21.38 -13.17
C SER A 81 -15.75 -21.81 -14.24
N SER A 82 -15.52 -20.97 -15.26
CA SER A 82 -14.63 -21.27 -16.39
C SER A 82 -13.24 -20.66 -16.20
N PRO A 83 -12.14 -21.39 -16.52
CA PRO A 83 -10.77 -20.83 -16.50
C PRO A 83 -10.62 -19.57 -17.37
N VAL A 84 -11.31 -19.50 -18.51
CA VAL A 84 -11.26 -18.34 -19.42
C VAL A 84 -11.93 -17.12 -18.78
N GLU A 85 -13.07 -17.31 -18.12
CA GLU A 85 -13.78 -16.22 -17.44
C GLU A 85 -13.03 -15.75 -16.18
N LYS A 86 -12.35 -16.66 -15.48
CA LYS A 86 -11.41 -16.30 -14.40
C LYS A 86 -10.29 -15.38 -14.92
N LEU A 87 -9.65 -15.72 -16.04
CA LEU A 87 -8.58 -14.90 -16.63
C LEU A 87 -9.09 -13.53 -17.07
N LYS A 88 -10.26 -13.47 -17.75
CA LYS A 88 -10.88 -12.20 -18.15
C LYS A 88 -11.22 -11.33 -16.94
N ARG A 89 -11.81 -11.91 -15.89
CA ARG A 89 -12.15 -11.18 -14.66
C ARG A 89 -10.89 -10.70 -13.94
N MET A 90 -9.85 -11.53 -13.84
CA MET A 90 -8.55 -11.10 -13.29
C MET A 90 -7.97 -9.91 -14.05
N PHE A 91 -7.97 -9.95 -15.39
CA PHE A 91 -7.44 -8.87 -16.20
C PHE A 91 -8.25 -7.57 -16.03
N ASN A 92 -9.58 -7.65 -16.17
CA ASN A 92 -10.46 -6.49 -16.05
C ASN A 92 -10.35 -5.82 -14.68
N GLU A 93 -10.36 -6.61 -13.60
CA GLU A 93 -10.28 -6.09 -12.24
C GLU A 93 -8.90 -5.51 -11.93
N LYS A 94 -7.81 -6.08 -12.46
CA LYS A 94 -6.47 -5.48 -12.36
C LYS A 94 -6.40 -4.14 -13.08
N VAL A 95 -6.94 -4.06 -14.30
CA VAL A 95 -6.99 -2.80 -15.07
C VAL A 95 -7.82 -1.77 -14.30
N GLU A 96 -9.00 -2.15 -13.80
CA GLU A 96 -9.88 -1.29 -13.03
C GLU A 96 -9.18 -0.75 -11.77
N ALA A 97 -8.51 -1.62 -11.02
CA ALA A 97 -7.76 -1.23 -9.83
C ALA A 97 -6.64 -0.22 -10.12
N ILE A 98 -5.87 -0.43 -11.19
CA ILE A 98 -4.84 0.52 -11.62
C ILE A 98 -5.49 1.84 -12.06
N THR A 99 -6.63 1.81 -12.75
CA THR A 99 -7.32 3.03 -13.17
C THR A 99 -7.98 3.81 -12.03
N ASN A 100 -8.36 3.15 -10.94
CA ASN A 100 -9.12 3.75 -9.84
C ASN A 100 -8.30 4.05 -8.58
N SER A 101 -7.08 3.53 -8.44
CA SER A 101 -6.18 3.85 -7.32
C SER A 101 -5.08 4.83 -7.74
N PRO A 102 -5.05 6.06 -7.22
CA PRO A 102 -3.94 7.00 -7.43
C PRO A 102 -2.58 6.43 -7.01
N LEU A 103 -2.57 5.56 -6.00
CA LEU A 103 -1.35 4.88 -5.52
C LEU A 103 -0.85 3.86 -6.53
N LEU A 104 -1.72 2.99 -7.05
CA LEU A 104 -1.31 1.98 -8.03
C LEU A 104 -0.84 2.62 -9.35
N LYS A 105 -1.42 3.76 -9.75
CA LYS A 105 -0.91 4.55 -10.89
C LYS A 105 0.52 5.02 -10.68
N GLN A 106 0.86 5.47 -9.47
CA GLN A 106 2.20 5.95 -9.17
C GLN A 106 3.25 4.82 -9.20
N VAL A 107 2.88 3.59 -8.81
CA VAL A 107 3.80 2.44 -8.92
C VAL A 107 3.98 2.02 -10.37
N PHE A 108 2.89 1.97 -11.14
CA PHE A 108 2.91 1.42 -12.50
C PHE A 108 3.58 2.35 -13.52
N LEU A 109 3.58 3.67 -13.28
CA LEU A 109 4.15 4.68 -14.19
C LEU A 109 5.60 5.05 -13.86
N GLU A 110 6.16 4.55 -12.76
CA GLU A 110 7.53 4.82 -12.36
C GLU A 110 8.49 3.76 -12.92
N PRO A 111 9.53 4.12 -13.72
CA PRO A 111 10.37 3.17 -14.46
C PRO A 111 11.30 2.25 -13.61
N ARG A 112 11.13 2.16 -12.29
CA ARG A 112 11.90 1.25 -11.44
C ARG A 112 10.98 0.14 -10.90
N SER A 113 11.00 -0.95 -11.62
CA SER A 113 10.30 -2.22 -11.38
C SER A 113 10.65 -2.93 -10.05
N GLU A 114 11.48 -2.35 -9.18
CA GLU A 114 11.88 -2.93 -7.89
C GLU A 114 10.71 -3.09 -6.89
N LEU A 115 9.63 -2.30 -7.05
CA LEU A 115 8.40 -2.41 -6.26
C LEU A 115 7.43 -3.50 -6.76
N ILE A 116 7.68 -4.06 -7.95
CA ILE A 116 6.87 -5.12 -8.57
C ILE A 116 7.49 -6.52 -8.33
N VAL A 117 8.74 -6.59 -7.85
CA VAL A 117 9.55 -7.83 -7.67
C VAL A 117 9.02 -8.77 -6.56
N GLY A 118 7.86 -8.47 -5.96
CA GLY A 118 7.17 -9.41 -5.06
C GLY A 118 6.58 -10.62 -5.78
N LEU A 119 6.46 -10.62 -7.11
CA LEU A 119 5.88 -11.73 -7.89
C LEU A 119 6.88 -12.83 -8.27
N ASP A 120 8.19 -12.60 -8.13
CA ASP A 120 9.20 -13.57 -8.58
C ASP A 120 9.66 -14.55 -7.48
N LYS A 121 9.35 -14.30 -6.20
CA LYS A 121 9.86 -15.12 -5.07
C LYS A 121 8.96 -16.28 -4.63
N GLU A 122 7.82 -16.50 -5.27
CA GLU A 122 6.95 -17.67 -5.00
C GLU A 122 7.04 -18.77 -6.09
N LEU A 123 8.05 -18.72 -6.98
CA LEU A 123 8.25 -19.70 -8.05
C LEU A 123 9.58 -20.48 -7.98
N GLU A 124 10.28 -20.47 -6.84
CA GLU A 124 11.33 -21.45 -6.51
C GLU A 124 10.90 -22.32 -5.33
#